data_AF-A0A538J5K7-F1
#
_entry.id   AF-A0A538J5K7-F1
#
_cell.length_a   1.000
_cell.length_b   1.000
_cell.length_c   1.000
_cell.angle_alpha   90.00
_cell.angle_beta   90.00
_cell.angle_gamma   90.00
#
_symmetry.space_group_name_H-M   'P 1'
#
loop_
_entity.id
_entity.type
_entity.pdbx_description
1 polymer ?
#
loop_
_entity_poly.entity_id
_entity_poly.type
_entity_poly.pdbx_seq_one_letter_code
_entity_poly.pdbx_strand_id
1 'polypeptide(L)'
;MRSDGSELVLVEGRAAFDRSEWSAAFEAFGRADADSALGPDDLERAGLSAMWLGEFEPCIEFRQRAFGLRVAEGDVHHAAELAIELCFDQAGRDRLAVAMGWKQRAERLLEGCEPCSALGRLVELRAIVALEIDHDVATALEHYDEA
;
A
#
# COMPACT_ATOMS: atom_id res chain seq x y z
N MET A 1 22.89 23.64 5.16
CA MET A 1 23.23 23.21 3.77
C MET A 1 23.02 21.71 3.53
N ARG A 2 22.20 21.01 4.35
CA ARG A 2 21.84 19.58 4.14
C ARG A 2 20.45 19.39 3.51
N SER A 3 19.54 20.33 3.72
CA SER A 3 18.15 20.31 3.22
C SER A 3 18.00 20.40 1.69
N ASP A 4 18.92 21.10 1.01
CA ASP A 4 18.81 21.37 -0.43
C ASP A 4 19.14 20.13 -1.28
N GLY A 5 20.01 19.26 -0.75
CA GLY A 5 20.40 18.02 -1.42
C GLY A 5 19.35 16.92 -1.33
N SER A 6 18.66 16.79 -0.20
CA SER A 6 17.56 15.82 -0.05
C SER A 6 16.34 16.22 -0.88
N GLU A 7 16.04 17.52 -0.98
CA GLU A 7 14.94 18.01 -1.82
C GLU A 7 15.19 17.72 -3.31
N LEU A 8 16.41 17.92 -3.81
CA LEU A 8 16.79 17.55 -5.18
C LEU A 8 16.67 16.04 -5.44
N VAL A 9 17.13 15.21 -4.50
CA VAL A 9 17.02 13.74 -4.62
C VAL A 9 15.55 13.28 -4.63
N LEU A 10 14.66 13.93 -3.86
CA LEU A 10 13.22 13.65 -3.92
C LEU A 10 12.62 13.99 -5.28
N VAL A 11 12.98 15.14 -5.84
CA VAL A 11 12.53 15.53 -7.18
C VAL A 11 13.00 14.53 -8.24
N GLU A 12 14.25 14.09 -8.16
CA GLU A 12 14.79 13.03 -9.03
C GLU A 12 14.02 11.71 -8.88
N GLY A 13 13.76 11.28 -7.65
CA GLY A 13 13.02 10.06 -7.36
C GLY A 13 11.59 10.08 -7.90
N ARG A 14 10.87 11.20 -7.71
CA ARG A 14 9.53 11.40 -8.27
C ARG A 14 9.54 11.37 -9.80
N ALA A 15 10.50 12.05 -10.43
CA ALA A 15 10.62 12.06 -11.88
C ALA A 15 10.98 10.67 -12.46
N ALA A 16 11.82 9.90 -11.77
CA ALA A 16 12.12 8.51 -12.15
C ALA A 16 10.90 7.60 -12.00
N PHE A 17 10.14 7.76 -10.91
CA PHE A 17 8.88 7.04 -10.68
C PHE A 17 7.86 7.31 -11.79
N ASP A 18 7.67 8.57 -12.19
CA ASP A 18 6.74 8.94 -13.26
C ASP A 18 7.12 8.33 -14.62
N ARG A 19 8.41 7.99 -14.82
CA ARG A 19 8.92 7.28 -16.01
C ARG A 19 8.99 5.76 -15.83
N SER A 20 8.50 5.22 -14.71
CA SER A 20 8.59 3.80 -14.35
C SER A 20 10.03 3.26 -14.29
N GLU A 21 11.00 4.13 -14.00
CA GLU A 21 12.40 3.76 -13.78
C GLU A 21 12.57 3.24 -12.35
N TRP A 22 11.94 2.10 -12.03
CA TRP A 22 11.75 1.60 -10.66
C TRP A 22 13.03 1.53 -9.83
N SER A 23 14.14 1.08 -10.43
CA SER A 23 15.45 1.02 -9.76
C SER A 23 15.94 2.41 -9.36
N ALA A 24 15.88 3.38 -10.28
CA ALA A 24 16.33 4.74 -10.03
C ALA A 24 15.43 5.46 -9.00
N ALA A 25 14.11 5.24 -9.09
CA ALA A 25 13.14 5.76 -8.14
C ALA A 25 13.39 5.20 -6.73
N PHE A 26 13.53 3.88 -6.60
CA PHE A 26 13.76 3.22 -5.32
C PHE A 26 15.07 3.68 -4.65
N GLU A 27 16.16 3.78 -5.42
CA GLU A 27 17.44 4.30 -4.91
C GLU A 27 17.34 5.75 -4.44
N ALA A 28 16.64 6.61 -5.20
CA ALA A 28 16.46 8.00 -4.84
C ALA A 28 15.59 8.17 -3.59
N PHE A 29 14.44 7.48 -3.50
CA PHE A 29 13.60 7.52 -2.31
C PHE A 29 14.33 6.97 -1.08
N GLY A 30 15.08 5.87 -1.20
CA GLY A 30 15.87 5.32 -0.10
C GLY A 30 16.95 6.28 0.40
N ARG A 31 17.62 6.99 -0.51
CA ARG A 31 18.60 8.04 -0.15
C ARG A 31 17.94 9.24 0.53
N ALA A 32 16.78 9.68 0.05
CA ALA A 32 16.04 10.78 0.66
C ALA A 32 15.55 10.40 2.06
N ASP A 33 15.00 9.19 2.23
CA ASP A 33 14.50 8.68 3.50
C ASP A 33 15.60 8.55 4.56
N ALA A 34 16.82 8.21 4.15
CA ALA A 34 17.98 8.15 5.03
C ALA A 34 18.44 9.53 5.55
N ASP A 35 18.14 10.63 4.85
CA ASP A 35 18.47 12.00 5.30
C ASP A 35 17.30 12.64 6.07
N SER A 36 16.06 12.43 5.64
CA SER A 36 14.85 12.95 6.27
C SER A 36 13.66 12.03 6.06
N ALA A 37 12.79 11.93 7.06
CA ALA A 37 11.59 11.11 6.97
C ALA A 37 10.71 11.53 5.77
N LEU A 38 10.38 10.57 4.92
CA LEU A 38 9.47 10.78 3.78
C LEU A 38 8.02 11.04 4.24
N GLY A 39 7.30 11.85 3.47
CA GLY A 39 5.85 11.98 3.57
C GLY A 39 5.11 10.76 2.98
N PRO A 40 3.79 10.63 3.24
CA PRO A 40 3.02 9.45 2.84
C PRO A 40 3.08 9.22 1.33
N ASP A 41 2.89 10.27 0.54
CA ASP A 41 3.01 10.27 -0.93
C ASP A 41 4.31 9.67 -1.47
N ASP A 42 5.45 9.99 -0.86
CA ASP A 42 6.75 9.49 -1.31
C ASP A 42 7.01 8.07 -0.80
N LEU A 43 6.52 7.73 0.40
CA LEU A 43 6.56 6.37 0.93
C LEU A 43 5.76 5.41 0.04
N GLU A 44 4.59 5.82 -0.44
CA GLU A 44 3.77 5.02 -1.36
C GLU A 44 4.49 4.76 -2.69
N ARG A 45 5.14 5.78 -3.26
CA ARG A 45 5.96 5.66 -4.47
C ARG A 45 7.18 4.77 -4.26
N ALA A 46 7.85 4.91 -3.12
CA ALA A 46 8.99 4.08 -2.73
C ALA A 46 8.58 2.62 -2.58
N GLY A 47 7.46 2.36 -1.90
CA GLY A 47 6.88 1.04 -1.71
C GLY A 47 6.51 0.37 -3.04
N LEU A 48 5.85 1.09 -3.95
CA LEU A 48 5.50 0.56 -5.27
C LEU A 48 6.74 0.29 -6.14
N SER A 49 7.75 1.16 -6.08
CA SER A 49 9.02 0.94 -6.79
C SER A 49 9.72 -0.32 -6.27
N ALA A 50 9.75 -0.52 -4.95
CA ALA A 50 10.31 -1.71 -4.32
C ALA A 50 9.56 -2.98 -4.74
N MET A 51 8.23 -2.93 -4.83
CA MET A 51 7.39 -4.05 -5.28
C MET A 51 7.79 -4.53 -6.68
N TRP A 52 7.92 -3.60 -7.65
CA TRP A 52 8.30 -3.94 -9.02
C TRP A 52 9.71 -4.51 -9.16
N LEU A 53 10.58 -4.28 -8.17
CA LEU A 53 11.93 -4.86 -8.10
C LEU A 53 11.97 -6.19 -7.34
N GLY A 54 10.87 -6.60 -6.70
CA GLY A 54 10.84 -7.78 -5.81
C GLY A 54 11.44 -7.52 -4.42
N GLU A 55 11.69 -6.27 -4.07
CA GLU A 55 12.20 -5.85 -2.76
C GLU A 55 11.06 -5.78 -1.73
N PHE A 56 10.54 -6.95 -1.37
CA PHE A 56 9.28 -7.07 -0.61
C PHE A 56 9.32 -6.55 0.83
N GLU A 57 10.42 -6.74 1.57
CA GLU A 57 10.50 -6.20 2.94
C GLU A 57 10.57 -4.65 2.94
N PRO A 58 11.40 -4.00 2.11
CA PRO A 58 11.32 -2.56 1.92
C PRO A 58 9.93 -2.07 1.47
N CYS A 59 9.28 -2.80 0.55
CA CYS A 59 7.92 -2.49 0.11
C CYS A 59 6.93 -2.43 1.29
N ILE A 60 6.92 -3.48 2.11
CA ILE A 60 6.05 -3.59 3.29
C ILE A 60 6.37 -2.49 4.30
N GLU A 61 7.65 -2.22 4.57
CA GLU A 61 8.07 -1.19 5.52
C GLU A 61 7.58 0.21 5.10
N PHE A 62 7.79 0.58 3.83
CA PHE A 62 7.33 1.86 3.30
C PHE A 62 5.80 1.99 3.37
N ARG A 63 5.06 0.94 2.98
CA ARG A 63 3.59 0.93 3.03
C ARG A 63 3.05 1.01 4.46
N GLN A 64 3.68 0.35 5.43
CA GLN A 64 3.30 0.44 6.85
C GLN A 64 3.50 1.85 7.41
N ARG A 65 4.59 2.51 7.03
CA ARG A 65 4.85 3.90 7.43
C ARG A 65 3.86 4.86 6.78
N ALA A 66 3.59 4.70 5.49
CA ALA A 66 2.57 5.47 4.79
C ALA A 66 1.19 5.29 5.45
N PHE A 67 0.82 4.05 5.78
CA PHE A 67 -0.43 3.73 6.46
C PHE A 67 -0.55 4.49 7.78
N GLY A 68 0.50 4.49 8.61
CA GLY A 68 0.52 5.22 9.87
C GLY A 68 0.33 6.72 9.71
N LEU A 69 0.94 7.33 8.68
CA LEU A 69 0.79 8.76 8.39
C LEU A 69 -0.63 9.08 7.88
N ARG A 70 -1.18 8.30 6.95
CA ARG A 70 -2.55 8.49 6.44
C ARG A 70 -3.60 8.36 7.54
N VAL A 71 -3.44 7.40 8.45
CA VAL A 71 -4.30 7.27 9.64
C VAL A 71 -4.20 8.50 10.53
N ALA A 72 -2.98 9.01 10.78
CA ALA A 72 -2.77 10.20 11.59
C ALA A 72 -3.37 11.48 10.96
N GLU A 73 -3.38 11.56 9.63
CA GLU A 73 -3.98 12.65 8.86
C GLU A 73 -5.52 12.55 8.77
N GLY A 74 -6.11 11.41 9.14
CA GLY A 74 -7.53 11.15 8.97
C GLY A 74 -7.92 10.83 7.51
N ASP A 75 -6.94 10.55 6.65
CA ASP A 75 -7.15 10.14 5.26
C ASP A 75 -7.50 8.65 5.20
N VAL A 76 -8.74 8.36 5.60
CA VAL A 76 -9.29 7.01 5.74
C VAL A 76 -9.23 6.23 4.42
N HIS A 77 -9.45 6.91 3.28
CA HIS A 77 -9.48 6.27 1.97
C HIS A 77 -8.10 5.70 1.60
N HIS A 78 -7.04 6.53 1.62
CA HIS A 78 -5.68 6.05 1.31
C HIS A 78 -5.16 5.08 2.37
N ALA A 79 -5.50 5.28 3.65
CA ALA A 79 -5.16 4.31 4.69
C ALA A 79 -5.78 2.93 4.43
N ALA A 80 -7.03 2.88 3.96
CA ALA A 80 -7.69 1.62 3.63
C ALA A 80 -7.06 0.95 2.40
N GLU A 81 -6.72 1.71 1.36
CA GLU A 81 -6.02 1.17 0.18
C GLU A 81 -4.65 0.57 0.57
N LEU A 82 -3.90 1.24 1.44
CA LEU A 82 -2.63 0.72 1.96
C LEU A 82 -2.81 -0.54 2.81
N ALA A 83 -3.87 -0.63 3.61
CA ALA A 83 -4.19 -1.85 4.35
C ALA A 83 -4.54 -3.01 3.41
N ILE A 84 -5.20 -2.75 2.27
CA ILE A 84 -5.49 -3.76 1.26
C ILE A 84 -4.20 -4.25 0.58
N GLU A 85 -3.30 -3.33 0.17
CA GLU A 85 -1.98 -3.69 -0.37
C GLU A 85 -1.17 -4.53 0.61
N LEU A 86 -1.12 -4.12 1.88
CA LEU A 86 -0.42 -4.86 2.94
C LEU A 86 -1.04 -6.24 3.20
N CYS A 87 -2.34 -6.41 2.97
CA CYS A 87 -2.97 -7.73 3.02
C CYS A 87 -2.38 -8.64 1.92
N PHE A 88 -2.33 -8.17 0.68
CA PHE A 88 -1.77 -8.92 -0.45
C PHE A 88 -0.28 -9.22 -0.27
N ASP A 89 0.51 -8.23 0.16
CA ASP A 89 1.96 -8.39 0.40
C ASP A 89 2.25 -9.50 1.42
N GLN A 90 1.46 -9.56 2.50
CA GLN A 90 1.66 -10.55 3.55
C GLN A 90 1.14 -11.93 3.11
N ALA A 91 0.02 -11.97 2.37
CA ALA A 91 -0.51 -13.22 1.83
C ALA A 91 0.47 -13.87 0.83
N GLY A 92 1.05 -13.09 -0.09
CA GLY A 92 2.07 -13.58 -1.03
C GLY A 92 3.38 -14.04 -0.38
N ARG A 93 3.54 -13.82 0.93
CA ARG A 93 4.69 -14.27 1.74
C ARG A 93 4.32 -15.38 2.74
N ASP A 94 3.19 -16.05 2.55
CA ASP A 94 2.66 -17.10 3.43
C ASP A 94 2.39 -16.63 4.89
N ARG A 95 2.22 -15.31 5.10
CA ARG A 95 1.95 -14.72 6.42
C ARG A 95 0.45 -14.48 6.62
N LEU A 96 -0.36 -15.52 6.40
CA LEU A 96 -1.83 -15.42 6.33
C LEU A 96 -2.46 -14.74 7.55
N ALA A 97 -2.01 -15.08 8.78
CA ALA A 97 -2.54 -14.46 9.99
C ALA A 97 -2.33 -12.92 10.02
N VAL A 98 -1.19 -12.45 9.50
CA VAL A 98 -0.90 -11.01 9.39
C VAL A 98 -1.75 -10.38 8.29
N ALA A 99 -1.88 -11.06 7.14
CA ALA A 99 -2.73 -10.63 6.03
C ALA A 99 -4.18 -10.41 6.47
N MET A 100 -4.80 -11.37 7.17
CA MET A 100 -6.16 -11.24 7.69
C MET A 100 -6.30 -10.09 8.69
N GLY A 101 -5.25 -9.79 9.46
CA GLY A 101 -5.21 -8.61 10.32
C GLY A 101 -5.24 -7.28 9.54
N TRP A 102 -4.66 -7.24 8.33
CA TRP A 102 -4.72 -6.07 7.45
C TRP A 102 -6.07 -5.95 6.75
N LYS A 103 -6.64 -7.06 6.28
CA LYS A 103 -8.04 -7.10 5.80
C LYS A 103 -9.00 -6.49 6.83
N GLN A 104 -8.93 -6.94 8.08
CA GLN A 104 -9.82 -6.43 9.13
C GLN A 104 -9.62 -4.92 9.39
N ARG A 105 -8.40 -4.40 9.24
CA ARG A 105 -8.12 -2.96 9.36
C ARG A 105 -8.76 -2.17 8.21
N ALA A 106 -8.65 -2.66 6.97
CA ALA A 106 -9.32 -2.05 5.82
C ALA A 106 -10.84 -2.01 6.01
N GLU A 107 -11.44 -3.12 6.48
CA GLU A 107 -12.88 -3.20 6.76
C GLU A 107 -13.33 -2.17 7.80
N ARG A 108 -12.58 -2.01 8.88
CA ARG A 108 -12.90 -1.05 9.95
C ARG A 108 -12.75 0.39 9.49
N LEU A 109 -11.71 0.68 8.69
CA LEU A 109 -11.50 2.03 8.16
C LEU A 109 -12.66 2.45 7.25
N LEU A 110 -13.18 1.52 6.44
CA LEU A 110 -14.23 1.81 5.48
C LEU A 110 -15.66 1.64 6.03
N GLU A 111 -15.81 1.32 7.31
CA GLU A 111 -17.13 1.17 7.95
C GLU A 111 -17.88 2.51 7.94
N GLY A 112 -19.05 2.55 7.29
CA GLY A 112 -19.86 3.77 7.20
C GLY A 112 -19.29 4.85 6.26
N CYS A 113 -18.29 4.52 5.45
CA CYS A 113 -17.72 5.41 4.44
C CYS A 113 -18.69 5.63 3.28
N GLU A 114 -18.74 6.87 2.76
CA GLU A 114 -19.41 7.15 1.48
C GLU A 114 -18.74 6.38 0.32
N PRO A 115 -19.46 6.11 -0.79
CA PRO A 115 -18.90 5.42 -1.95
C PRO A 115 -17.56 6.00 -2.42
N CYS A 116 -16.53 5.15 -2.51
CA CYS A 116 -15.17 5.52 -2.90
C CYS A 116 -14.42 4.34 -3.54
N SER A 117 -13.27 4.59 -4.18
CA SER A 117 -12.43 3.56 -4.81
C SER A 117 -12.06 2.43 -3.85
N ALA A 118 -11.71 2.79 -2.61
CA ALA A 118 -11.29 1.84 -1.59
C ALA A 118 -12.38 0.82 -1.22
N LEU A 119 -13.67 1.18 -1.32
CA LEU A 119 -14.77 0.24 -1.11
C LEU A 119 -14.82 -0.83 -2.19
N GLY A 120 -14.64 -0.46 -3.47
CA GLY A 120 -14.56 -1.43 -4.56
C GLY A 120 -13.38 -2.39 -4.40
N ARG A 121 -12.22 -1.87 -4.00
CA ARG A 121 -11.03 -2.69 -3.69
C ARG A 121 -11.27 -3.63 -2.50
N LEU A 122 -12.05 -3.21 -1.51
CA LEU A 122 -12.38 -4.05 -0.36
C LEU A 122 -13.32 -5.20 -0.78
N VAL A 123 -14.27 -4.96 -1.68
CA VAL A 123 -15.14 -6.00 -2.24
C VAL A 123 -14.30 -7.05 -2.97
N GLU A 124 -13.37 -6.62 -3.83
CA GLU A 124 -12.42 -7.53 -4.50
C GLU A 124 -11.61 -8.36 -3.49
N LEU A 125 -11.05 -7.71 -2.45
CA LEU A 125 -10.29 -8.41 -1.42
C LEU A 125 -11.13 -9.47 -0.70
N ARG A 126 -12.40 -9.16 -0.39
CA ARG A 126 -13.32 -10.12 0.25
C ARG A 126 -13.62 -11.31 -0.66
N ALA A 127 -13.84 -11.06 -1.95
CA ALA A 127 -14.06 -12.11 -2.94
C ALA A 127 -12.84 -13.06 -3.05
N ILE A 128 -11.63 -12.49 -3.13
CA ILE A 128 -10.38 -13.27 -3.18
C ILE A 128 -10.21 -14.11 -1.92
N VAL A 129 -10.47 -13.55 -0.73
CA VAL A 129 -10.35 -14.30 0.53
C VAL A 129 -11.36 -15.44 0.61
N ALA A 130 -12.62 -15.19 0.22
CA ALA A 130 -13.63 -16.23 0.15
C ALA A 130 -13.22 -17.38 -0.78
N LEU A 131 -12.69 -17.05 -1.96
CA LEU A 131 -12.27 -18.05 -2.96
C LEU A 131 -11.01 -18.82 -2.55
N GLU A 132 -9.93 -18.11 -2.24
CA GLU A 132 -8.58 -18.68 -2.11
C GLU A 132 -8.30 -19.22 -0.71
N ILE A 133 -8.91 -18.65 0.33
CA ILE A 133 -8.66 -19.00 1.72
C ILE A 133 -9.79 -19.85 2.30
N ASP A 134 -11.04 -19.39 2.15
CA ASP A 134 -12.19 -20.09 2.73
C ASP A 134 -12.72 -21.21 1.81
N HIS A 135 -12.29 -21.22 0.54
CA HIS A 135 -12.77 -22.13 -0.50
C HIS A 135 -14.30 -22.09 -0.68
N ASP A 136 -14.88 -20.91 -0.45
CA ASP A 136 -16.30 -20.61 -0.58
C ASP A 136 -16.57 -19.82 -1.87
N VAL A 137 -16.81 -20.57 -2.96
CA VAL A 137 -17.11 -20.02 -4.27
C VAL A 137 -18.43 -19.23 -4.28
N ALA A 138 -19.40 -19.60 -3.45
CA ALA A 138 -20.69 -18.92 -3.42
C ALA A 138 -20.53 -17.50 -2.88
N THR A 139 -19.89 -17.36 -1.71
CA THR A 139 -19.59 -16.05 -1.12
C THR A 139 -18.68 -15.21 -2.03
N ALA A 140 -17.72 -15.83 -2.72
CA ALA A 140 -16.87 -15.10 -3.67
C ALA A 140 -17.68 -14.49 -4.84
N LEU A 141 -18.64 -15.23 -5.39
CA LEU A 141 -19.51 -14.74 -6.47
C LEU A 141 -20.44 -13.62 -6.00
N GLU A 142 -21.01 -13.74 -4.80
CA GLU A 142 -21.85 -12.68 -4.22
C GLU A 142 -21.08 -11.35 -4.13
N HIS A 143 -19.82 -11.38 -3.71
CA HIS A 143 -18.98 -10.18 -3.69
C HIS A 143 -18.65 -9.64 -5.09
N TYR A 144 -18.35 -10.50 -6.07
CA TYR A 144 -18.09 -10.02 -7.44
C TYR A 144 -19.32 -9.39 -8.11
N ASP A 145 -20.53 -9.84 -7.77
CA ASP A 145 -21.78 -9.27 -8.30
C ASP A 145 -22.13 -7.92 -7.64
N GLU A 146 -21.55 -7.59 -6.49
CA GLU A 146 -21.71 -6.32 -5.78
C GLU A 146 -20.76 -5.20 -6.26
N ALA A 147 -19.70 -5.54 -7.00
CA ALA A 147 -18.66 -4.61 -7.48
C ALA A 147 -19.05 -3.88 -8.78
#